data_AF-A0A2A2QEG6-F1
#
_entry.id   AF-A0A2A2QEG6-F1
#
_cell.length_a   1.000
_cell.length_b   1.000
_cell.length_c   1.000
_cell.angle_alpha   90.00
_cell.angle_beta   90.00
_cell.angle_gamma   90.00
#
_symmetry.space_group_name_H-M   'P 1'
#
loop_
_entity.id
_entity.type
_entity.pdbx_description
1 polymer ?
#
loop_
_entity_poly.entity_id
_entity_poly.type
_entity_poly.pdbx_seq_one_letter_code
_entity_poly.pdbx_strand_id
1 'polypeptide(L)'
;MNKAMNIPILRLGREYTSYDRVELDLGGGETLTTHTANPGLIRRDLLQIAKAKAALDAIPADTLANYCEQAAELFLHADLPCGDAVHSPQQYVEALSALTRLPHTLVRMNMGKIHAAMSKVRMVIDGLTRNMPL
;
A
#
# COMPACT_ATOMS: atom_id res chain seq x y z
N MET A 1 24.81 -13.22 4.52
CA MET A 1 24.57 -11.93 3.83
C MET A 1 23.17 -11.50 4.20
N ASN A 2 23.04 -10.45 4.99
CA ASN A 2 21.73 -9.95 5.41
C ASN A 2 21.06 -9.34 4.17
N LYS A 3 19.86 -9.82 3.83
CA LYS A 3 19.17 -9.47 2.60
C LYS A 3 18.52 -8.10 2.80
N ALA A 4 19.15 -7.05 2.28
CA ALA A 4 18.54 -5.73 2.23
C ALA A 4 17.34 -5.78 1.26
N MET A 5 16.15 -5.42 1.76
CA MET A 5 14.95 -5.31 0.94
C MET A 5 14.88 -3.93 0.30
N ASN A 6 14.40 -3.83 -0.93
CA ASN A 6 14.25 -2.55 -1.59
C ASN A 6 12.83 -2.33 -2.13
N ILE A 7 12.14 -1.29 -1.61
CA ILE A 7 10.79 -0.92 -2.01
C ILE A 7 10.84 0.35 -2.88
N PRO A 8 10.67 0.24 -4.21
CA PRO A 8 10.60 1.39 -5.10
C PRO A 8 9.30 2.18 -4.90
N ILE A 9 9.27 3.44 -5.35
CA ILE A 9 8.02 4.18 -5.43
C ILE A 9 7.24 3.76 -6.66
N LEU A 10 5.91 3.86 -6.59
CA LEU A 10 5.05 3.75 -7.75
C LEU A 10 4.75 5.15 -8.30
N ARG A 11 4.94 5.34 -9.61
CA ARG A 11 4.61 6.56 -10.33
C ARG A 11 3.65 6.22 -11.45
N LEU A 12 2.41 6.70 -11.33
CA LEU A 12 1.34 6.42 -12.30
C LEU A 12 1.16 4.92 -12.57
N GLY A 13 1.22 4.10 -11.51
CA GLY A 13 1.07 2.64 -11.58
C GLY A 13 2.31 1.87 -12.05
N ARG A 14 3.47 2.52 -12.21
CA ARG A 14 4.72 1.86 -12.60
C ARG A 14 5.80 2.03 -11.54
N GLU A 15 6.57 0.99 -11.30
CA GLU A 15 7.75 1.07 -10.43
C GLU A 15 8.76 2.08 -10.95
N TYR A 16 9.34 2.85 -10.02
CA TYR A 16 10.36 3.83 -10.30
C TYR A 16 11.42 3.83 -9.21
N THR A 17 12.66 3.56 -9.62
CA THR A 17 13.84 3.63 -8.76
C THR A 17 14.23 5.09 -8.55
N SER A 18 13.85 5.66 -7.41
CA SER A 18 14.29 6.99 -6.98
C SER A 18 15.78 7.03 -6.60
N TYR A 19 16.40 8.19 -6.78
CA TYR A 19 17.73 8.48 -6.22
C TYR A 19 17.65 8.70 -4.71
N ASP A 20 16.56 9.31 -4.24
CA ASP A 20 16.33 9.57 -2.82
C ASP A 20 15.82 8.30 -2.13
N ARG A 21 16.62 7.82 -1.17
CA ARG A 21 16.40 6.55 -0.47
C ARG A 21 16.52 6.75 1.03
N VAL A 22 15.72 6.01 1.78
CA VAL A 22 15.73 5.97 3.24
C VAL A 22 15.95 4.54 3.66
N GLU A 23 17.05 4.31 4.39
CA GLU A 23 17.36 3.02 4.98
C GLU A 23 16.75 2.93 6.39
N LEU A 24 16.11 1.80 6.69
CA LEU A 24 15.39 1.52 7.91
C LEU A 24 15.93 0.21 8.51
N ASP A 25 16.20 0.21 9.81
CA ASP A 25 16.68 -0.96 10.54
C ASP A 25 15.49 -1.83 10.99
N LEU A 26 15.49 -3.10 10.58
CA LEU A 26 14.51 -4.10 11.01
C LEU A 26 14.98 -4.90 12.25
N GLY A 27 16.17 -4.62 12.76
CA GLY A 27 16.80 -5.39 13.82
C GLY A 27 17.46 -6.66 13.31
N GLY A 28 18.26 -7.32 14.16
CA GLY A 28 18.98 -8.55 13.77
C GLY A 28 20.01 -8.36 12.65
N GLY A 29 20.32 -7.12 12.29
CA GLY A 29 21.19 -6.76 11.16
C GLY A 29 20.48 -6.73 9.81
N GLU A 30 19.15 -6.87 9.76
CA GLU A 30 18.36 -6.73 8.53
C GLU A 30 17.99 -5.26 8.30
N THR A 31 18.06 -4.81 7.04
CA THR A 31 17.68 -3.45 6.66
C THR A 31 16.68 -3.44 5.52
N LEU A 32 15.80 -2.43 5.54
CA LEU A 32 14.83 -2.12 4.50
C LEU A 32 15.18 -0.76 3.89
N THR A 33 15.36 -0.70 2.58
CA THR A 33 15.50 0.55 1.84
C THR A 33 14.16 0.91 1.20
N THR A 34 13.65 2.09 1.51
CA THR A 34 12.48 2.68 0.85
C THR A 34 12.91 3.82 -0.06
N HIS A 35 12.38 3.86 -1.27
CA HIS A 35 12.54 5.01 -2.15
C HIS A 35 11.55 6.12 -1.76
N THR A 36 11.91 7.37 -1.99
CA THR A 36 11.02 8.51 -1.77
C THR A 36 10.88 9.37 -3.02
N ALA A 37 9.72 10.02 -3.17
CA ALA A 37 9.48 10.96 -4.26
C ALA A 37 9.88 12.38 -3.82
N ASN A 38 10.92 12.94 -4.42
CA ASN A 38 11.28 14.33 -4.17
C ASN A 38 10.27 15.31 -4.82
N PRO A 39 10.29 16.59 -4.40
CA PRO A 39 9.37 17.61 -4.94
C PRO A 39 9.42 17.79 -6.46
N GLY A 40 10.56 17.52 -7.10
CA GLY A 40 10.69 17.60 -8.56
C GLY A 40 9.91 16.50 -9.27
N LEU A 41 10.02 15.26 -8.77
CA LEU A 41 9.25 14.12 -9.28
C LEU A 41 7.74 14.34 -9.11
N ILE A 42 7.33 14.84 -7.94
CA ILE A 42 5.92 15.15 -7.64
C ILE A 42 5.39 16.23 -8.59
N ARG A 43 6.11 17.35 -8.74
CA ARG A 43 5.70 18.41 -9.69
C ARG A 43 5.56 17.90 -11.12
N ARG A 44 6.46 17.03 -11.56
CA ARG A 44 6.40 16.42 -12.90
C ARG A 44 5.18 15.53 -13.07
N ASP A 45 4.86 14.71 -12.07
CA ASP A 45 3.68 13.82 -12.14
C ASP A 45 2.37 14.62 -12.08
N LEU A 46 2.34 15.73 -11.35
CA LEU A 46 1.19 16.63 -11.32
C LEU A 46 0.87 17.25 -12.68
N LEU A 47 1.85 17.42 -13.58
CA LEU A 47 1.58 17.83 -14.97
C LEU A 47 0.72 16.82 -15.75
N GLN A 48 0.64 15.57 -15.28
CA GLN A 48 -0.16 14.50 -15.88
C GLN A 48 -1.41 14.16 -15.05
N ILE A 49 -1.74 14.93 -14.01
CA ILE A 49 -2.82 14.60 -13.07
C ILE A 49 -4.18 14.49 -13.76
N ALA A 50 -4.46 15.35 -14.74
CA ALA A 50 -5.71 15.32 -15.49
C ALA A 50 -5.85 14.01 -16.29
N LYS A 51 -4.76 13.54 -16.89
CA LYS A 51 -4.71 12.26 -17.62
C LYS A 51 -4.88 11.07 -16.67
N ALA A 52 -4.21 11.09 -15.51
CA ALA A 52 -4.36 10.07 -14.48
C ALA A 52 -5.80 10.01 -13.95
N LYS A 53 -6.40 11.16 -13.67
CA LYS A 53 -7.81 11.25 -13.27
C LYS A 53 -8.74 10.71 -14.35
N ALA A 54 -8.57 11.12 -15.60
CA ALA A 54 -9.40 10.61 -16.70
C ALA A 54 -9.30 9.08 -16.87
N ALA A 55 -8.12 8.51 -16.64
CA ALA A 55 -7.94 7.05 -16.67
C ALA A 55 -8.67 6.35 -15.51
N LEU A 56 -8.68 6.94 -14.31
CA LEU A 56 -9.41 6.42 -13.16
C LEU A 56 -10.93 6.57 -13.33
N ASP A 57 -11.39 7.74 -13.80
CA ASP A 57 -12.80 8.06 -14.03
C ASP A 57 -13.43 7.16 -15.12
N ALA A 58 -12.62 6.63 -16.04
CA ALA A 58 -13.07 5.67 -17.05
C ALA A 58 -13.40 4.28 -16.47
N ILE A 59 -13.01 4.01 -15.22
CA ILE A 59 -13.29 2.75 -14.52
C ILE A 59 -14.60 2.94 -13.73
N PRO A 60 -15.61 2.07 -13.90
CA PRO A 60 -16.83 2.14 -13.10
C PRO A 60 -16.54 2.11 -11.60
N ALA A 61 -17.24 2.91 -10.80
CA ALA A 61 -17.04 2.97 -9.36
C ALA A 61 -17.30 1.61 -8.69
N ASP A 62 -18.28 0.85 -9.19
CA ASP A 62 -18.53 -0.53 -8.78
C ASP A 62 -17.29 -1.43 -8.94
N THR A 63 -16.61 -1.33 -10.09
CA THR A 63 -15.36 -2.06 -10.36
C THR A 63 -14.24 -1.63 -9.41
N LEU A 64 -14.13 -0.33 -9.12
CA LEU A 64 -13.14 0.16 -8.14
C LEU A 64 -13.43 -0.36 -6.73
N ALA A 65 -14.71 -0.43 -6.32
CA ALA A 65 -15.11 -1.04 -5.05
C ALA A 65 -14.74 -2.52 -5.01
N ASN A 66 -14.97 -3.28 -6.08
CA ASN A 66 -14.57 -4.68 -6.19
C ASN A 66 -13.04 -4.87 -6.06
N TYR A 67 -12.24 -3.94 -6.59
CA TYR A 67 -10.78 -3.99 -6.40
C TYR A 67 -10.37 -3.76 -4.95
N CYS A 68 -11.00 -2.82 -4.25
CA CYS A 68 -10.75 -2.57 -2.83
C CYS A 68 -11.09 -3.79 -1.96
N GLU A 69 -12.22 -4.46 -2.24
CA GLU A 69 -12.66 -5.65 -1.52
C GLU A 69 -11.68 -6.82 -1.74
N GLN A 70 -11.26 -7.05 -2.99
CA GLN A 70 -10.25 -8.06 -3.31
C GLN A 70 -8.89 -7.75 -2.69
N ALA A 71 -8.46 -6.48 -2.74
CA ALA A 71 -7.21 -6.04 -2.13
C ALA A 71 -7.21 -6.26 -0.61
N ALA A 72 -8.36 -6.12 0.05
CA ALA A 72 -8.49 -6.41 1.49
C ALA A 72 -8.18 -7.88 1.80
N GLU A 73 -8.78 -8.81 1.05
CA GLU A 73 -8.54 -10.26 1.20
C GLU A 73 -7.07 -10.61 0.94
N LEU A 74 -6.51 -10.08 -0.15
CA LEU A 74 -5.10 -10.28 -0.49
C LEU A 74 -4.18 -9.75 0.61
N PHE A 75 -4.42 -8.55 1.12
CA PHE A 75 -3.60 -7.95 2.19
C PHE A 75 -3.60 -8.79 3.47
N LEU A 76 -4.74 -9.38 3.83
CA LEU A 76 -4.85 -10.12 5.09
C LEU A 76 -4.30 -11.56 4.98
N HIS A 77 -4.35 -12.17 3.78
CA HIS A 77 -4.18 -13.61 3.63
C HIS A 77 -3.12 -14.06 2.64
N ALA A 78 -2.74 -13.23 1.66
CA ALA A 78 -1.86 -13.65 0.57
C ALA A 78 -0.40 -13.30 0.82
N ASP A 79 0.49 -14.08 0.21
CA ASP A 79 1.88 -13.69 0.01
C ASP A 79 1.95 -12.70 -1.14
N LEU A 80 2.43 -11.48 -0.87
CA LEU A 80 2.40 -10.36 -1.81
C LEU A 80 3.79 -9.87 -2.19
N PRO A 81 3.99 -9.41 -3.44
CA PRO A 81 5.19 -8.68 -3.82
C PRO A 81 5.36 -7.42 -2.96
N CYS A 82 6.56 -7.22 -2.44
CA CYS A 82 6.96 -6.04 -1.67
C CYS A 82 8.35 -5.61 -2.15
N GLY A 83 8.37 -4.79 -3.20
CA GLY A 83 9.61 -4.41 -3.88
C GLY A 83 10.28 -5.61 -4.54
N ASP A 84 11.55 -5.85 -4.22
CA ASP A 84 12.34 -6.99 -4.72
C ASP A 84 12.16 -8.30 -3.91
N ALA A 85 11.17 -8.34 -3.03
CA ALA A 85 10.85 -9.49 -2.20
C ALA A 85 9.36 -9.87 -2.28
N VAL A 86 9.03 -11.00 -1.66
CA VAL A 86 7.65 -11.43 -1.38
C VAL A 86 7.49 -11.49 0.13
N HIS A 87 6.37 -10.96 0.63
CA HIS A 87 6.01 -10.97 2.03
C HIS A 87 4.72 -11.75 2.25
N SER A 88 4.80 -12.71 3.16
CA SER A 88 3.62 -13.28 3.81
C SER A 88 3.01 -12.28 4.80
N PRO A 89 1.73 -12.47 5.21
CA PRO A 89 1.11 -11.66 6.26
C PRO A 89 1.91 -11.69 7.57
N GLN A 90 2.60 -12.80 7.86
CA GLN A 90 3.45 -12.94 9.04
C GLN A 90 4.69 -12.04 8.96
N GLN A 91 5.38 -12.05 7.82
CA GLN A 91 6.55 -11.21 7.59
C GLN A 91 6.20 -9.71 7.61
N TYR A 92 5.01 -9.34 7.11
CA TYR A 92 4.51 -7.97 7.25
C TYR A 92 4.37 -7.57 8.72
N VAL A 93 3.81 -8.45 9.58
CA VAL A 93 3.66 -8.18 11.02
C VAL A 93 5.01 -7.99 11.70
N GLU A 94 5.97 -8.86 11.39
CA GLU A 94 7.33 -8.82 11.96
C GLU A 94 8.06 -7.55 11.53
N ALA A 95 8.06 -7.22 10.24
CA ALA A 95 8.71 -6.03 9.71
C ALA A 95 8.08 -4.75 10.27
N LEU A 96 6.75 -4.65 10.29
CA LEU A 96 6.07 -3.46 10.79
C LEU A 96 6.26 -3.29 12.31
N SER A 97 6.25 -4.38 13.07
CA SER A 97 6.57 -4.40 14.51
C SER A 97 8.00 -3.90 14.76
N ALA A 98 8.98 -4.39 14.01
CA ALA A 98 10.38 -3.97 14.13
C ALA A 98 10.55 -2.45 13.91
N LEU A 99 9.90 -1.92 12.87
CA LEU A 99 9.97 -0.51 12.49
C LEU A 99 9.24 0.42 13.46
N THR A 100 8.06 0.02 13.94
CA THR A 100 7.18 0.89 14.75
C THR A 100 7.29 0.63 16.25
N ARG A 101 7.94 -0.46 16.65
CA ARG A 101 8.00 -0.99 18.03
C ARG A 101 6.63 -1.31 18.63
N LEU A 102 5.61 -1.50 17.79
CA LEU A 102 4.30 -1.97 18.23
C LEU A 102 4.30 -3.48 18.45
N PRO A 103 3.67 -3.99 19.53
CA PRO A 103 3.47 -5.43 19.71
C PRO A 103 2.74 -6.08 18.53
N HIS A 104 3.07 -7.34 18.21
CA HIS A 104 2.46 -8.08 17.09
C HIS A 104 0.93 -8.10 17.17
N THR A 105 0.36 -8.14 18.38
CA THR A 105 -1.09 -8.11 18.60
C THR A 105 -1.71 -6.79 18.11
N LEU A 106 -1.07 -5.64 18.35
CA LEU A 106 -1.54 -4.35 17.87
C LEU A 106 -1.43 -4.24 16.34
N VAL A 107 -0.35 -4.77 15.77
CA VAL A 107 -0.17 -4.80 14.31
C VAL A 107 -1.27 -5.63 13.64
N ARG A 108 -1.53 -6.85 14.13
CA ARG A 108 -2.62 -7.70 13.60
C ARG A 108 -4.00 -7.06 13.78
N MET A 109 -4.25 -6.42 14.92
CA MET A 109 -5.51 -5.69 15.11
C MET A 109 -5.64 -4.53 14.11
N ASN A 110 -4.54 -3.83 13.80
CA ASN A 110 -4.55 -2.81 12.76
C ASN A 110 -4.81 -3.41 11.37
N MET A 111 -4.19 -4.54 11.02
CA MET A 111 -4.49 -5.25 9.78
C MET A 111 -5.97 -5.61 9.66
N GLY A 112 -6.57 -6.14 10.74
CA GLY A 112 -7.99 -6.46 10.79
C GLY A 112 -8.90 -5.23 10.63
N LYS A 113 -8.50 -4.07 11.15
CA LYS A 113 -9.23 -2.80 10.95
C LYS A 113 -9.18 -2.33 9.49
N ILE A 114 -8.01 -2.41 8.85
CA ILE A 114 -7.86 -2.07 7.43
C ILE A 114 -8.70 -3.01 6.57
N HIS A 115 -8.59 -4.32 6.81
CA HIS A 115 -9.41 -5.33 6.13
C HIS A 115 -10.91 -5.04 6.28
N ALA A 116 -11.39 -4.81 7.50
CA ALA A 116 -12.81 -4.57 7.75
C ALA A 116 -13.33 -3.30 7.06
N ALA A 117 -12.51 -2.26 6.94
CA ALA A 117 -12.89 -1.03 6.24
C ALA A 117 -12.93 -1.25 4.71
N MET A 118 -11.93 -1.93 4.15
CA MET A 118 -11.80 -2.10 2.70
C MET A 118 -12.70 -3.21 2.14
N SER A 119 -12.87 -4.33 2.84
CA SER A 119 -13.82 -5.41 2.48
C SER A 119 -15.29 -5.00 2.56
N LYS A 120 -15.58 -3.87 3.24
CA LYS A 120 -16.93 -3.29 3.37
C LYS A 120 -17.00 -1.90 2.76
N VAL A 121 -16.13 -1.58 1.80
CA VAL A 121 -16.03 -0.23 1.23
C VAL A 121 -17.37 0.28 0.68
N ARG A 122 -18.20 -0.61 0.11
CA ARG A 122 -19.54 -0.28 -0.38
C ARG A 122 -20.44 0.23 0.74
N MET A 123 -20.53 -0.50 1.85
CA MET A 123 -21.31 -0.10 3.02
C MET A 123 -20.85 1.25 3.58
N VAL A 124 -19.54 1.50 3.57
CA VAL A 124 -18.98 2.80 3.99
C VAL A 124 -19.42 3.90 3.03
N ILE A 125 -19.29 3.69 1.71
CA ILE A 125 -19.71 4.67 0.71
C ILE A 125 -21.22 4.91 0.78
N ASP A 126 -22.05 3.86 0.83
CA ASP A 126 -23.50 3.94 0.96
C ASP A 126 -23.92 4.78 2.17
N GLY A 127 -23.29 4.54 3.33
CA GLY A 127 -23.53 5.33 4.54
C GLY A 127 -23.18 6.81 4.38
N LEU A 128 -22.08 7.11 3.69
CA LEU A 128 -21.62 8.49 3.46
C LEU A 128 -22.42 9.22 2.37
N THR A 129 -22.91 8.50 1.36
CA THR A 129 -23.66 9.07 0.22
C THR A 129 -25.17 9.01 0.40
N ARG A 130 -25.67 8.44 1.51
CA ARG A 130 -27.09 8.19 1.75
C ARG A 130 -27.69 7.23 0.71
N ASN A 131 -26.97 6.15 0.42
CA ASN A 131 -27.31 5.09 -0.53
C ASN A 131 -27.49 5.59 -1.98
N MET A 132 -26.69 6.58 -2.40
CA MET A 132 -26.60 6.87 -3.83
C MET A 132 -25.95 5.69 -4.55
N PRO A 133 -26.49 5.24 -5.69
CA PRO A 133 -25.85 4.20 -6.50
C PRO A 133 -24.41 4.59 -6.87
N LEU A 134 -23.52 3.60 -6.86
CA LEU A 134 -22.15 3.71 -7.36
C LEU A 134 -22.11 3.87 -8.88
#